data_AF-A0A4S2J7M0-F1
#
_entry.id   AF-A0A4S2J7M0-F1
#
_cell.length_a   1.000
_cell.length_b   1.000
_cell.length_c   1.000
_cell.angle_alpha   90.00
_cell.angle_beta   90.00
_cell.angle_gamma   90.00
#
_symmetry.space_group_name_H-M   'P 1'
#
loop_
_entity.id
_entity.type
_entity.pdbx_description
1 polymer ?
#
loop_
_entity_poly.entity_id
_entity_poly.type
_entity_poly.pdbx_seq_one_letter_code
_entity_poly.pdbx_strand_id
1 'polypeptide(L)'
;MSAPAIQALRGRSLVDPAFFGRLSRRVAKNHGLDISRAEDITDQALAYLATAAQKPEGAPTLYMSADVDPAWHEFMHYTFEYDRFFAHHGWPKVHHHPCDGGSDGARIYPPRTEALPPTVAAIEAAGYRVEHELWKAGVDCEDTCGDDGVPGNPPDCGHGA
;
A
#
# COMPACT_ATOMS: atom_id res chain seq x y z
N MET A 1 13.79 27.31 22.43
CA MET A 1 12.43 27.30 21.85
C MET A 1 12.33 26.05 20.99
N SER A 2 11.57 25.05 21.42
CA SER A 2 11.37 23.83 20.62
C SER A 2 10.46 24.14 19.44
N ALA A 3 10.86 23.76 18.23
CA ALA A 3 10.01 23.84 17.05
C ALA A 3 8.74 23.00 17.28
N PRO A 4 7.57 23.42 16.76
CA PRO A 4 6.37 22.59 16.82
C PRO A 4 6.63 21.28 16.08
N ALA A 5 6.38 20.15 16.73
CA ALA A 5 6.39 18.85 16.08
C ALA A 5 5.24 18.82 15.07
N ILE A 6 5.55 18.81 13.78
CA ILE A 6 4.55 18.55 12.74
C ILE A 6 4.07 17.12 12.97
N GLN A 7 2.79 16.96 13.31
CA GLN A 7 2.20 15.65 13.51
C GLN A 7 2.00 14.98 12.15
N ALA A 8 2.54 13.77 11.99
CA ALA A 8 2.39 13.01 10.76
C ALA A 8 0.90 12.74 10.45
N LEU A 9 0.53 12.87 9.17
CA LEU A 9 -0.83 12.66 8.69
C LEU A 9 -1.20 11.18 8.72
N ARG A 10 -2.49 10.89 8.88
CA ARG A 10 -3.00 9.51 8.82
C ARG A 10 -3.60 9.23 7.45
N GLY A 11 -3.45 8.02 6.91
CA GLY A 11 -4.01 7.68 5.60
C GLY A 11 -5.54 7.81 5.56
N ARG A 12 -6.22 7.58 6.69
CA ARG A 12 -7.68 7.75 6.79
C ARG A 12 -8.19 9.14 6.44
N SER A 13 -7.35 10.18 6.51
CA SER A 13 -7.78 11.54 6.15
C SER A 13 -7.87 11.77 4.64
N LEU A 14 -7.40 10.83 3.82
CA LEU A 14 -7.41 10.91 2.36
C LEU A 14 -8.75 10.47 1.73
N VAL A 15 -9.69 10.01 2.54
CA VAL A 15 -11.00 9.56 2.08
C VAL A 15 -12.10 10.12 2.98
N ASP A 16 -13.34 10.08 2.50
CA ASP A 16 -14.49 10.41 3.33
C ASP A 16 -14.56 9.49 4.57
N PRO A 17 -14.80 10.01 5.79
CA PRO A 17 -14.83 9.20 7.00
C PRO A 17 -15.87 8.06 6.98
N ALA A 18 -17.02 8.26 6.31
CA ALA A 18 -18.02 7.21 6.19
C ALA A 18 -17.56 6.11 5.23
N PHE A 19 -16.84 6.48 4.16
CA PHE A 19 -16.20 5.51 3.28
C PHE A 19 -15.08 4.74 4.00
N PHE A 20 -14.20 5.42 4.75
CA PHE A 20 -13.17 4.76 5.56
C PHE A 20 -13.78 3.69 6.46
N GLY A 21 -14.79 4.04 7.26
CA GLY A 21 -15.46 3.08 8.13
C GLY A 21 -16.12 1.92 7.35
N ARG A 22 -16.64 2.18 6.15
CA ARG A 22 -17.22 1.13 5.28
C ARG A 22 -16.17 0.18 4.74
N LEU A 23 -15.02 0.70 4.29
CA LEU A 23 -13.89 -0.09 3.83
C LEU A 23 -13.33 -0.95 4.97
N SER A 24 -13.04 -0.35 6.13
CA SER A 24 -12.51 -1.08 7.29
C SER A 24 -13.45 -2.16 7.80
N ARG A 25 -14.78 -1.95 7.77
CA ARG A 25 -15.75 -3.02 8.10
C ARG A 25 -15.69 -4.19 7.12
N ARG A 26 -15.44 -3.92 5.82
CA ARG A 26 -15.28 -4.96 4.82
C ARG A 26 -13.99 -5.75 5.04
N VAL A 27 -12.88 -5.06 5.29
CA VAL A 27 -11.60 -5.66 5.67
C VAL A 27 -11.76 -6.55 6.90
N ALA A 28 -12.37 -6.04 7.97
CA ALA A 28 -12.65 -6.81 9.18
C ALA A 28 -13.44 -8.10 8.90
N LYS A 29 -14.52 -7.97 8.12
CA LYS A 29 -15.39 -9.10 7.77
C LYS A 29 -14.67 -10.16 6.94
N ASN A 30 -13.96 -9.76 5.90
CA ASN A 30 -13.41 -10.70 4.92
C ASN A 30 -12.12 -11.39 5.41
N HIS A 31 -11.38 -10.74 6.32
CA HIS A 31 -10.13 -11.26 6.87
C HIS A 31 -10.23 -11.71 8.33
N GLY A 32 -11.44 -11.74 8.91
CA GLY A 32 -11.67 -12.23 10.28
C GLY A 32 -10.98 -11.39 11.37
N LEU A 33 -10.82 -10.09 11.14
CA LEU A 33 -10.12 -9.18 12.03
C LEU A 33 -11.10 -8.43 12.95
N ASP A 34 -10.63 -7.99 14.11
CA ASP A 34 -11.35 -6.97 14.86
C ASP A 34 -11.34 -5.62 14.12
N ILE A 35 -12.31 -4.76 14.43
CA ILE A 35 -12.48 -3.50 13.71
C ILE A 35 -11.31 -2.53 13.93
N SER A 36 -10.66 -2.55 15.09
CA SER A 36 -9.53 -1.67 15.38
C SER A 36 -8.34 -2.03 14.48
N ARG A 37 -8.01 -3.31 14.40
CA ARG A 37 -6.96 -3.82 13.52
C ARG A 37 -7.26 -3.55 12.06
N ALA A 38 -8.50 -3.73 11.63
CA ALA A 38 -8.91 -3.42 10.26
C ALA A 38 -8.80 -1.93 9.93
N GLU A 39 -9.12 -1.03 10.87
CA GLU A 39 -8.91 0.40 10.70
C GLU A 39 -7.42 0.77 10.59
N ASP A 40 -6.55 0.16 11.39
CA ASP A 40 -5.11 0.42 11.31
C ASP A 40 -4.53 -0.05 9.97
N ILE A 41 -4.90 -1.25 9.50
CA ILE A 41 -4.50 -1.77 8.18
C ILE A 41 -5.04 -0.87 7.05
N THR A 42 -6.31 -0.45 7.13
CA THR A 42 -6.91 0.45 6.13
C THR A 42 -6.18 1.80 6.08
N ASP A 43 -5.80 2.33 7.24
CA ASP A 43 -5.05 3.59 7.34
C ASP A 43 -3.69 3.48 6.66
N GLN A 44 -2.95 2.41 6.93
CA GLN A 44 -1.64 2.17 6.33
C GLN A 44 -1.70 1.91 4.83
N ALA A 45 -2.72 1.19 4.33
CA ALA A 45 -2.92 0.96 2.90
C ALA A 45 -3.20 2.27 2.14
N LEU A 46 -4.02 3.17 2.70
CA LEU A 46 -4.28 4.47 2.10
C LEU A 46 -3.02 5.35 2.05
N ALA A 47 -2.22 5.34 3.11
CA ALA A 47 -0.94 6.04 3.15
C ALA A 47 0.03 5.50 2.08
N TYR A 48 0.14 4.17 1.96
CA TYR A 48 0.93 3.53 0.91
C TYR A 48 0.49 3.96 -0.49
N LEU A 49 -0.81 3.90 -0.80
CA LEU A 49 -1.31 4.25 -2.13
C LEU A 49 -1.02 5.70 -2.49
N ALA A 50 -1.15 6.61 -1.53
CA ALA A 50 -0.79 8.01 -1.72
C ALA A 50 0.71 8.20 -1.95
N THR A 51 1.55 7.48 -1.21
CA THR A 51 3.01 7.52 -1.39
C THR A 51 3.43 6.94 -2.73
N ALA A 52 2.89 5.78 -3.12
CA ALA A 52 3.20 5.12 -4.38
C ALA A 52 2.78 5.98 -5.58
N ALA A 53 1.61 6.60 -5.52
CA ALA A 53 1.12 7.46 -6.60
C ALA A 53 1.93 8.76 -6.78
N GLN A 54 2.67 9.20 -5.75
CA GLN A 54 3.41 10.46 -5.76
C GLN A 54 4.93 10.27 -5.83
N LYS A 55 5.42 9.03 -5.90
CA LYS A 55 6.86 8.80 -5.91
C LYS A 55 7.47 9.33 -7.22
N PRO A 56 8.66 9.96 -7.16
CA PRO A 56 9.29 10.51 -8.35
C PRO A 56 9.74 9.40 -9.32
N GLU A 57 9.87 9.74 -10.60
CA GLU A 57 10.45 8.84 -11.59
C GLU A 57 11.84 8.37 -11.16
N GLY A 58 12.11 7.06 -11.30
CA GLY A 58 13.36 6.45 -10.84
C GLY A 58 13.44 6.17 -9.33
N ALA A 59 12.41 6.50 -8.55
CA ALA A 59 12.30 6.01 -7.16
C ALA A 59 12.20 4.48 -7.13
N PRO A 60 12.73 3.82 -6.08
CA PRO A 60 12.63 2.37 -5.95
C PRO A 60 11.17 1.90 -6.02
N THR A 61 10.98 0.64 -6.43
CA THR A 61 9.70 -0.05 -6.30
C THR A 61 9.30 -0.09 -4.83
N LEU A 62 8.04 0.24 -4.56
CA LEU A 62 7.48 0.11 -3.22
C LEU A 62 6.67 -1.18 -3.17
N TYR A 63 6.78 -1.88 -2.04
CA TYR A 63 6.09 -3.15 -1.79
C TYR A 63 5.20 -3.01 -0.57
N MET A 64 3.99 -3.58 -0.64
CA MET A 64 3.08 -3.67 0.49
C MET A 64 3.50 -4.78 1.45
N SER A 65 3.33 -4.56 2.75
CA SER A 65 3.43 -5.63 3.76
C SER A 65 2.22 -6.55 3.67
N ALA A 66 2.41 -7.86 3.85
CA ALA A 66 1.34 -8.87 3.87
C ALA A 66 0.27 -8.57 4.94
N ASP A 67 0.63 -7.87 6.01
CA ASP A 67 -0.30 -7.44 7.05
C ASP A 67 -1.24 -6.30 6.58
N VAL A 68 -0.81 -5.48 5.62
CA VAL A 68 -1.51 -4.26 5.15
C VAL A 68 -2.26 -4.51 3.84
N ASP A 69 -1.69 -5.37 2.99
CA ASP A 69 -2.19 -5.73 1.66
C ASP A 69 -3.69 -6.09 1.58
N PRO A 70 -4.27 -6.84 2.54
CA PRO A 70 -5.71 -7.10 2.59
C PRO A 70 -6.60 -5.87 2.38
N ALA A 71 -6.22 -4.71 2.94
CA ALA A 71 -7.02 -3.51 2.78
C ALA A 71 -6.96 -2.91 1.37
N TRP A 72 -5.83 -3.07 0.65
CA TRP A 72 -5.73 -2.62 -0.73
C TRP A 72 -6.59 -3.48 -1.66
N HIS A 73 -6.55 -4.81 -1.50
CA HIS A 73 -7.41 -5.74 -2.24
C HIS A 73 -8.89 -5.39 -2.09
N GLU A 74 -9.33 -5.16 -0.84
CA GLU A 74 -10.72 -4.79 -0.59
C GLU A 74 -11.08 -3.40 -1.14
N PHE A 75 -10.13 -2.47 -1.21
CA PHE A 75 -10.35 -1.17 -1.81
C PHE A 75 -10.56 -1.27 -3.32
N MET A 76 -9.80 -2.11 -4.03
CA MET A 76 -9.96 -2.29 -5.47
C MET A 76 -11.34 -2.81 -5.88
N HIS A 77 -12.04 -3.53 -4.99
CA HIS A 77 -13.43 -3.96 -5.23
C HIS A 77 -14.43 -2.79 -5.21
N TYR A 78 -14.06 -1.63 -4.67
CA TYR A 78 -14.82 -0.39 -4.76
C TYR A 78 -14.34 0.44 -5.95
N THR A 79 -14.55 -0.09 -7.15
CA THR A 79 -13.94 0.44 -8.38
C THR A 79 -14.18 1.93 -8.59
N PHE A 80 -15.38 2.43 -8.32
CA PHE A 80 -15.70 3.86 -8.40
C PHE A 80 -14.91 4.69 -7.38
N GLU A 81 -14.88 4.28 -6.12
CA GLU A 81 -14.13 4.98 -5.07
C GLU A 81 -12.61 4.88 -5.27
N TYR A 82 -12.11 3.76 -5.78
CA TYR A 82 -10.70 3.56 -6.09
C TYR A 82 -10.25 4.50 -7.22
N ASP A 83 -11.00 4.59 -8.32
CA ASP A 83 -10.70 5.54 -9.40
C ASP A 83 -10.81 7.00 -8.93
N ARG A 84 -11.85 7.30 -8.14
CA ARG A 84 -12.07 8.65 -7.59
C ARG A 84 -10.97 9.06 -6.63
N PHE A 85 -10.40 8.13 -5.86
CA PHE A 85 -9.33 8.43 -4.89
C PHE A 85 -8.14 9.10 -5.57
N PHE A 86 -7.62 8.53 -6.65
CA PHE A 86 -6.50 9.12 -7.39
C PHE A 86 -6.91 10.39 -8.13
N ALA A 87 -8.07 10.37 -8.81
CA ALA A 87 -8.56 11.51 -9.58
C ALA A 87 -8.81 12.75 -8.70
N HIS A 88 -9.34 12.56 -7.48
CA HIS A 88 -9.61 13.66 -6.54
C HIS A 88 -8.34 14.39 -6.10
N HIS A 89 -7.24 13.66 -5.95
CA HIS A 89 -5.96 14.22 -5.53
C HIS A 89 -5.07 14.64 -6.71
N GLY A 90 -5.48 14.37 -7.95
CA GLY A 90 -4.67 14.64 -9.14
C GLY A 90 -3.46 13.72 -9.26
N TRP A 91 -3.52 12.52 -8.68
CA TRP A 91 -2.44 11.54 -8.72
C TRP A 91 -2.63 10.54 -9.87
N PRO A 92 -1.56 9.98 -10.44
CA PRO A 92 -1.67 8.80 -11.29
C PRO A 92 -2.31 7.66 -10.50
N LYS A 93 -3.13 6.86 -11.19
CA LYS A 93 -3.73 5.67 -10.59
C LYS A 93 -2.65 4.62 -10.34
N VAL A 94 -2.59 4.12 -9.11
CA VAL A 94 -1.75 2.97 -8.77
C VAL A 94 -2.44 1.71 -9.26
N HIS A 95 -1.75 0.95 -10.10
CA HIS A 95 -2.23 -0.29 -10.66
C HIS A 95 -1.65 -1.48 -9.89
N HIS A 96 -2.49 -2.47 -9.65
CA HIS A 96 -2.10 -3.67 -8.94
C HIS A 96 -1.48 -4.67 -9.91
N HIS A 97 -0.17 -4.87 -9.79
CA HIS A 97 0.58 -5.84 -10.59
C HIS A 97 1.14 -6.93 -9.66
N PRO A 98 0.54 -8.13 -9.68
CA PRO A 98 1.07 -9.27 -8.94
C PRO A 98 2.39 -9.78 -9.53
N CYS A 99 3.26 -10.32 -8.68
CA CYS A 99 4.41 -11.09 -9.14
C CYS A 99 4.02 -12.56 -9.26
N ASP A 100 3.77 -12.99 -10.51
CA ASP A 100 3.37 -14.38 -10.81
C ASP A 100 4.52 -15.40 -10.74
N GLY A 101 5.75 -14.96 -10.45
CA GLY A 101 6.92 -15.82 -10.47
C GLY A 101 7.57 -15.99 -11.85
N GLY A 102 8.83 -16.42 -11.87
CA GLY A 102 9.47 -17.00 -13.06
C GLY A 102 8.88 -18.36 -13.43
N SER A 103 9.25 -18.94 -14.59
CA SER A 103 8.76 -20.25 -15.04
C SER A 103 9.11 -21.42 -14.10
N ASP A 104 10.05 -21.22 -13.18
CA ASP A 104 10.45 -22.13 -12.11
C ASP A 104 9.82 -21.78 -10.74
N GLY A 105 8.99 -20.73 -10.68
CA GLY A 105 8.37 -20.22 -9.45
C GLY A 105 9.36 -19.62 -8.43
N ALA A 106 10.64 -19.43 -8.79
CA ALA A 106 11.69 -19.17 -7.80
C ALA A 106 11.92 -17.67 -7.50
N ARG A 107 11.52 -16.77 -8.41
CA ARG A 107 11.60 -15.31 -8.22
C ARG A 107 10.20 -14.74 -8.12
N ILE A 108 9.71 -14.49 -6.91
CA ILE A 108 8.39 -13.91 -6.67
C ILE A 108 8.59 -12.50 -6.08
N TYR A 109 9.20 -12.39 -4.89
CA TYR A 109 9.47 -11.12 -4.22
C TYR A 109 10.85 -11.06 -3.58
N PRO A 110 11.47 -9.86 -3.45
CA PRO A 110 12.66 -9.67 -2.64
C PRO A 110 12.38 -9.97 -1.16
N PRO A 111 13.38 -10.40 -0.38
CA PRO A 111 13.23 -10.60 1.06
C PRO A 111 12.65 -9.34 1.74
N ARG A 112 11.79 -9.51 2.75
CA ARG A 112 11.20 -8.37 3.49
C ARG A 112 12.22 -7.36 4.00
N THR A 113 13.44 -7.82 4.32
CA THR A 113 14.56 -7.00 4.79
C THR A 113 15.09 -6.04 3.72
N GLU A 114 14.83 -6.32 2.46
CA GLU A 114 15.18 -5.49 1.31
C GLU A 114 13.95 -4.69 0.82
N ALA A 115 12.78 -5.32 0.81
CA ALA A 115 11.57 -4.79 0.19
C ALA A 115 10.84 -3.70 1.02
N LEU A 116 10.71 -3.91 2.33
CA LEU A 116 9.88 -3.04 3.19
C LEU A 116 10.56 -1.76 3.68
N PRO A 117 11.89 -1.72 3.96
CA PRO A 117 12.52 -0.48 4.40
C PRO A 117 12.37 0.70 3.43
N PRO A 118 12.51 0.54 2.10
CA PRO A 118 12.24 1.62 1.14
C PRO A 118 10.79 2.11 1.21
N THR A 119 9.82 1.20 1.31
CA THR A 119 8.39 1.55 1.47
C THR A 119 8.15 2.38 2.72
N VAL A 120 8.61 1.90 3.87
CA VAL A 120 8.44 2.59 5.16
C VAL A 120 9.06 3.98 5.11
N ALA A 121 10.30 4.09 4.63
CA ALA A 121 10.99 5.36 4.50
C ALA A 121 10.25 6.33 3.55
N ALA A 122 9.66 5.83 2.46
CA ALA A 122 8.89 6.65 1.53
C ALA A 122 7.57 7.15 2.15
N ILE A 123 6.88 6.33 2.95
CA ILE A 123 5.64 6.73 3.64
C ILE A 123 5.94 7.82 4.68
N GLU A 124 7.02 7.67 5.45
CA GLU A 124 7.47 8.67 6.42
C GLU A 124 7.90 9.97 5.72
N ALA A 125 8.67 9.88 4.63
CA ALA A 125 9.11 11.04 3.84
C ALA A 125 7.94 11.79 3.19
N ALA A 126 6.86 11.07 2.85
CA ALA A 126 5.61 11.67 2.38
C ALA A 126 4.79 12.33 3.51
N GLY A 127 5.26 12.26 4.77
CA GLY A 127 4.64 12.90 5.93
C GLY A 127 3.52 12.09 6.57
N TYR A 128 3.36 10.81 6.21
CA TYR A 128 2.36 9.93 6.81
C TYR A 128 2.91 9.19 8.02
N ARG A 129 2.01 8.90 8.96
CA ARG A 129 2.29 8.09 10.14
C ARG A 129 2.43 6.62 9.73
N VAL A 130 3.54 6.01 10.15
CA VAL A 130 3.77 4.58 9.99
C VAL A 130 3.50 3.84 11.30
N GLU A 131 2.71 2.76 11.22
CA GLU A 131 2.55 1.78 12.29
C GLU A 131 3.54 0.64 12.07
N HIS A 132 4.77 0.78 12.57
CA HIS A 132 5.88 -0.12 12.20
C HIS A 132 5.60 -1.61 12.40
N GLU A 133 4.77 -2.01 13.37
CA GLU A 133 4.40 -3.42 13.57
C GLU A 133 3.69 -4.01 12.34
N LEU A 134 2.91 -3.21 11.62
CA LEU A 134 2.22 -3.62 10.38
C LEU A 134 3.19 -3.78 9.19
N TRP A 135 4.43 -3.33 9.31
CA TRP A 135 5.45 -3.36 8.24
C TRP A 135 6.59 -4.35 8.56
N LYS A 136 6.32 -5.35 9.41
CA LYS A 136 7.28 -6.41 9.75
C LYS A 136 7.00 -7.74 9.10
N ALA A 137 5.79 -7.95 8.57
CA ALA A 137 5.42 -9.17 7.88
C ALA A 137 6.23 -9.35 6.58
N GLY A 138 6.08 -10.49 5.92
CA GLY A 138 6.62 -10.67 4.58
C GLY A 138 6.02 -9.66 3.59
N VAL A 139 6.60 -9.61 2.39
CA VAL A 139 5.90 -9.12 1.19
C VAL A 139 5.24 -10.29 0.46
N ASP A 140 4.96 -11.37 1.18
CA ASP A 140 4.47 -12.64 0.67
C ASP A 140 2.99 -12.75 1.07
N CYS A 141 2.12 -12.54 0.11
CA CYS A 141 0.83 -13.20 0.11
C CYS A 141 0.89 -14.20 -1.04
N GLU A 142 0.05 -15.23 -0.99
CA GLU A 142 0.00 -16.25 -2.04
C GLU A 142 -0.22 -15.65 -3.46
N ASP A 143 -0.50 -14.33 -3.57
CA ASP A 143 -0.47 -13.46 -4.76
C ASP A 143 -0.06 -11.98 -4.43
N THR A 144 1.15 -11.66 -3.94
CA THR A 144 1.46 -10.26 -3.54
C THR A 144 1.63 -9.28 -4.69
N CYS A 145 1.77 -7.98 -4.39
CA CYS A 145 1.38 -6.89 -5.29
C CYS A 145 2.29 -5.66 -5.11
N GLY A 146 2.70 -5.05 -6.21
CA GLY A 146 3.51 -3.82 -6.19
C GLY A 146 3.20 -2.94 -7.39
N ASP A 147 3.56 -1.67 -7.29
CA ASP A 147 3.53 -0.73 -8.42
C ASP A 147 4.82 0.10 -8.38
N ASP A 148 5.51 0.19 -9.51
CA ASP A 148 6.67 1.05 -9.66
C ASP A 148 6.28 2.52 -9.90
N GLY A 149 4.99 2.86 -9.76
CA GLY A 149 4.47 4.22 -9.86
C GLY A 149 4.59 4.83 -11.26
N VAL A 150 5.02 4.04 -12.26
CA VAL A 150 4.93 4.37 -13.67
C VAL A 150 3.75 3.58 -14.24
N PRO A 151 2.74 4.23 -14.84
CA PRO A 151 1.58 3.51 -15.36
C PRO A 151 1.97 2.35 -16.28
N GLY A 152 1.71 1.12 -15.85
CA GLY A 152 1.82 -0.09 -16.66
C GLY A 152 3.14 -0.86 -16.58
N ASN A 153 4.07 -0.49 -15.70
CA ASN A 153 5.25 -1.31 -15.46
C ASN A 153 5.02 -2.24 -14.26
N PRO A 154 5.02 -3.57 -14.47
CA PRO A 154 5.00 -4.50 -13.35
C PRO A 154 6.30 -4.38 -12.53
N PRO A 155 6.28 -4.75 -11.23
CA PRO A 155 7.52 -4.95 -10.49
C PRO A 155 8.46 -5.91 -11.25
N ASP A 156 9.78 -5.77 -11.07
CA ASP A 156 10.75 -6.71 -11.64
C ASP A 156 10.68 -8.05 -10.88
N CYS A 157 9.70 -8.87 -11.29
CA CYS A 157 9.40 -10.17 -10.71
C CYS A 157 10.11 -11.31 -11.45
N GLY A 158 11.03 -11.02 -12.37
CA GLY A 158 11.63 -12.05 -13.22
C GLY A 158 10.63 -12.74 -14.16
N HIS A 159 9.58 -12.04 -14.59
CA HIS A 159 8.76 -12.43 -15.74
C HIS A 159 9.74 -12.64 -16.90
N GLY A 160 9.99 -13.89 -17.30
CA GLY A 160 11.02 -14.20 -18.29
C GLY A 160 10.94 -13.30 -19.54
N ALA A 161 12.10 -13.01 -20.13
CA ALA A 161 12.19 -12.32 -21.42
C ALA A 161 11.43 -13.05 -22.52
#